data_AF-A0A8C2I0D7-F1
#
_entry.id   AF-A0A8C2I0D7-F1
#
_cell.length_a   1.000
_cell.length_b   1.000
_cell.length_c   1.000
_cell.angle_alpha   90.00
_cell.angle_beta   90.00
_cell.angle_gamma   90.00
#
_symmetry.space_group_name_H-M   'P 1'
#
loop_
_entity.id
_entity.type
_entity.pdbx_description
1 polymer ?
#
loop_
_entity_poly.entity_id
_entity_poly.type
_entity_poly.pdbx_seq_one_letter_code
_entity_poly.pdbx_strand_id
1 'polypeptide(L)'
;MFLSSYYVFCFVFQSWVLYEKPEFKGEKIALDEGDIELTNPFGPPDEEVVDHVPEISLFPEENAEGKKVTFRDTSEDSRIFGFPVKANSIIINAGLWLVFAEPFFQGVPRVLEVGGFPTPASWGVTHPYVGSLHPLKIVSSSSSVYCPFLAMIPQHIRNEMSMRDFLSRVDKQQSLFMFSAGSLKVIGGCWVGYEKEGFRGHQYLLEEGEYHDWRVWGGVNSELRSVRVIQADLSEPLLVLYGMPEEEKAEGEEPTFEVTEAVADVELFGFGINTRSIHVLSGAWVAYSHVDFSGNQYVLEKGFYNNCGDWGSEDNRICSIQPILTVSQRHFIIHSSTPDFQGTCRVCHRNQGCLPERLTVKSCRVVGGSWVLYGGEKFTGNMYVLSEGDYPNLTSMGIPTDSDIHSVKAVPMTFSVPSISLFGLECFEGREVTIDTRISNMQEEGFNTHFLSVRVNSGCWVLCEHSNYRGRQFLLEPIEITNWHKFSSLSCIGSMYPVRQKQRLFRIKNKETGHYISVQGGVEDMKTGRVVVTEQVEGMSDIWLYQDGLIKNKLARTMSLQVMGNVESGAKVVLWTETRVPVQTWSAQVSGTISSITFPGMVLDIKGGKQYDKQHLVIREENEEHASQQWELEFV
;
A
#
# COMPACT_ATOMS: atom_id res chain seq x y z
N MET A 1 22.68 -37.18 -0.76
CA MET A 1 21.31 -36.64 -0.73
C MET A 1 21.47 -35.18 -0.38
N PHE A 2 21.56 -34.32 -1.41
CA PHE A 2 21.89 -32.90 -1.23
C PHE A 2 20.62 -32.19 -0.75
N LEU A 3 20.57 -31.84 0.53
CA LEU A 3 19.57 -30.92 1.06
C LEU A 3 19.90 -29.54 0.47
N SER A 4 19.05 -29.06 -0.43
CA SER A 4 19.11 -27.68 -0.92
C SER A 4 18.75 -26.75 0.23
N SER A 5 19.69 -25.93 0.70
CA SER A 5 19.42 -24.85 1.66
C SER A 5 18.71 -23.70 0.94
N TYR A 6 17.69 -23.13 1.58
CA TYR A 6 16.94 -21.97 1.10
C TYR A 6 17.11 -20.82 2.10
N TYR A 7 16.97 -19.57 1.68
CA TYR A 7 16.98 -18.43 2.58
C TYR A 7 15.64 -17.71 2.48
N VAL A 8 14.87 -17.63 3.56
CA VAL A 8 13.55 -16.98 3.58
C VAL A 8 13.59 -15.78 4.51
N PHE A 9 13.34 -14.59 3.97
CA PHE A 9 13.28 -13.33 4.69
C PHE A 9 11.83 -13.02 5.03
N CYS A 10 11.52 -12.90 6.32
CA CYS A 10 10.20 -12.50 6.78
C CYS A 10 10.29 -11.17 7.52
N PHE A 11 9.47 -10.19 7.13
CA PHE A 11 9.32 -8.96 7.90
C PHE A 11 8.43 -9.21 9.12
N VAL A 12 8.91 -8.96 10.33
CA VAL A 12 8.10 -9.06 11.55
C VAL A 12 8.41 -7.84 12.40
N PHE A 13 7.45 -6.91 12.49
CA PHE A 13 7.53 -5.75 13.39
C PHE A 13 8.82 -4.95 13.27
N GLN A 14 8.97 -4.27 12.12
CA GLN A 14 10.09 -3.37 11.84
C GLN A 14 11.47 -4.03 11.77
N SER A 15 11.63 -5.30 12.18
CA SER A 15 12.83 -6.11 12.05
C SER A 15 12.64 -7.27 11.07
N TRP A 16 13.73 -7.86 10.59
CA TRP A 16 13.68 -8.99 9.65
C TRP A 16 14.09 -10.29 10.33
N VAL A 17 13.50 -11.41 9.93
CA VAL A 17 13.95 -12.74 10.36
C VAL A 17 14.29 -13.58 9.13
N LEU A 18 15.55 -13.99 9.04
CA LEU A 18 16.05 -14.91 8.03
C LEU A 18 15.88 -16.34 8.50
N TYR A 19 15.22 -17.19 7.72
CA TYR A 19 15.05 -18.62 7.97
C TYR A 19 15.83 -19.46 6.95
N GLU A 20 16.45 -20.54 7.42
CA GLU A 20 17.21 -21.51 6.62
C GLU A 20 16.32 -22.46 5.78
N LYS A 21 15.02 -22.57 6.09
CA LYS A 21 14.10 -23.47 5.37
C LYS A 21 12.72 -22.82 5.13
N PRO A 22 11.96 -23.29 4.13
CA PRO A 22 10.58 -22.85 3.89
C PRO A 22 9.66 -23.08 5.09
N GLU A 23 8.50 -22.40 5.11
CA GLU A 23 7.49 -22.49 6.17
C GLU A 23 7.97 -22.04 7.57
N PHE A 24 8.95 -21.13 7.63
CA PHE A 24 9.51 -20.58 8.87
C PHE A 24 10.18 -21.66 9.76
N LYS A 25 10.89 -22.60 9.11
CA LYS A 25 11.59 -23.72 9.75
C LYS A 25 13.11 -23.58 9.60
N GLY A 26 13.88 -24.34 10.37
CA GLY A 26 15.35 -24.32 10.33
C GLY A 26 15.98 -23.23 11.19
N GLU A 27 17.30 -23.02 11.05
CA GLU A 27 18.01 -21.96 11.77
C GLU A 27 17.44 -20.57 11.40
N LYS A 28 17.42 -19.66 12.37
CA LYS A 28 16.83 -18.33 12.22
C LYS A 28 17.74 -17.23 12.75
N ILE A 29 17.80 -16.10 12.06
CA ILE A 29 18.55 -14.92 12.51
C ILE A 29 17.65 -13.71 12.46
N ALA A 30 17.56 -13.00 13.58
CA ALA A 30 16.97 -11.68 13.64
C ALA A 30 17.95 -10.67 13.06
N LEU A 31 17.45 -9.79 12.19
CA LEU A 31 18.19 -8.70 11.59
C LEU A 31 17.52 -7.40 12.06
N ASP A 32 18.34 -6.42 12.44
CA ASP A 32 17.90 -5.13 12.99
C ASP A 32 17.00 -4.34 12.03
N GLU A 33 16.33 -3.30 12.51
CA GLU A 33 15.55 -2.42 11.64
C GLU A 33 16.45 -1.67 10.64
N GLY A 34 16.10 -1.73 9.35
CA GLY A 34 16.76 -0.96 8.29
C GLY A 34 17.45 -1.82 7.23
N ASP A 35 18.38 -1.15 6.56
CA ASP A 35 19.17 -1.60 5.41
C ASP A 35 20.26 -2.61 5.86
N ILE A 36 20.12 -3.90 5.54
CA ILE A 36 20.97 -5.00 6.06
C ILE A 36 21.88 -5.66 5.00
N GLU A 37 23.14 -5.93 5.38
CA GLU A 37 24.14 -6.70 4.62
C GLU A 37 24.20 -8.19 5.05
N LEU A 38 24.39 -9.12 4.10
CA LEU A 38 24.34 -10.56 4.35
C LEU A 38 25.74 -11.21 4.38
N THR A 39 26.17 -11.66 5.56
CA THR A 39 27.41 -12.44 5.76
C THR A 39 27.11 -13.77 6.44
N ASN A 40 27.44 -14.88 5.77
CA ASN A 40 27.24 -16.29 6.16
C ASN A 40 26.58 -16.56 7.54
N PRO A 41 25.23 -16.61 7.60
CA PRO A 41 24.49 -16.59 8.86
C PRO A 41 24.51 -17.91 9.66
N PHE A 42 24.63 -19.07 9.00
CA PHE A 42 24.32 -20.37 9.62
C PHE A 42 25.59 -21.23 9.78
N GLY A 43 26.04 -21.40 11.03
CA GLY A 43 27.11 -22.30 11.48
C GLY A 43 26.52 -23.47 12.29
N PRO A 44 27.28 -24.56 12.54
CA PRO A 44 26.69 -25.88 12.83
C PRO A 44 25.94 -25.96 14.17
N PRO A 45 24.97 -26.89 14.29
CA PRO A 45 23.79 -26.74 15.14
C PRO A 45 23.96 -27.35 16.54
N ASP A 46 23.12 -26.92 17.48
CA ASP A 46 22.60 -27.74 18.60
C ASP A 46 21.21 -27.23 19.06
N GLU A 47 20.48 -28.10 19.75
CA GLU A 47 19.02 -28.33 19.70
C GLU A 47 18.07 -27.34 20.44
N GLU A 48 16.78 -27.51 20.05
CA GLU A 48 15.47 -26.96 20.47
C GLU A 48 15.28 -26.29 21.86
N VAL A 49 14.44 -25.23 21.90
CA VAL A 49 13.95 -24.60 23.14
C VAL A 49 12.43 -24.36 23.12
N VAL A 50 11.79 -24.69 24.25
CA VAL A 50 10.35 -24.57 24.57
C VAL A 50 10.00 -23.21 25.18
N ASP A 51 8.78 -22.74 24.90
CA ASP A 51 8.19 -21.45 25.23
C ASP A 51 7.90 -21.26 26.74
N HIS A 52 8.64 -20.37 27.40
CA HIS A 52 8.46 -19.97 28.80
C HIS A 52 8.68 -18.46 29.00
N VAL A 53 8.08 -17.91 30.08
CA VAL A 53 8.24 -16.51 30.53
C VAL A 53 9.71 -16.14 30.55
N PRO A 54 10.15 -15.10 29.81
CA PRO A 54 11.58 -14.79 29.66
C PRO A 54 12.22 -14.53 31.01
N GLU A 55 13.38 -15.13 31.25
CA GLU A 55 14.15 -14.97 32.49
C GLU A 55 15.66 -15.04 32.21
N ILE A 56 16.38 -13.98 32.59
CA ILE A 56 17.84 -13.89 32.55
C ILE A 56 18.40 -13.66 33.96
N SER A 57 19.49 -14.35 34.30
CA SER A 57 20.22 -14.21 35.56
C SER A 57 21.68 -13.83 35.27
N LEU A 58 22.11 -12.70 35.83
CA LEU A 58 23.47 -12.18 35.73
C LEU A 58 24.25 -12.50 37.01
N PHE A 59 25.48 -13.01 36.87
CA PHE A 59 26.33 -13.44 37.97
C PHE A 59 27.63 -12.64 38.01
N PRO A 60 28.08 -12.19 39.20
CA PRO A 60 29.29 -11.39 39.34
C PRO A 60 30.59 -12.19 39.20
N GLU A 61 30.54 -13.51 39.25
CA GLU A 61 31.69 -14.42 39.09
C GLU A 61 31.49 -15.35 37.88
N GLU A 62 32.54 -16.06 37.45
CA GLU A 62 32.45 -17.04 36.36
C GLU A 62 31.71 -18.30 36.82
N ASN A 63 31.28 -19.14 35.88
CA ASN A 63 30.61 -20.43 36.14
C ASN A 63 29.33 -20.35 37.01
N ALA A 64 28.59 -19.24 36.90
CA ALA A 64 27.35 -18.98 37.64
C ALA A 64 27.50 -18.96 39.17
N GLU A 65 28.64 -18.47 39.65
CA GLU A 65 28.92 -18.30 41.09
C GLU A 65 28.60 -16.87 41.58
N GLY A 66 28.41 -16.74 42.90
CA GLY A 66 28.09 -15.47 43.55
C GLY A 66 26.60 -15.10 43.58
N LYS A 67 26.28 -13.91 44.11
CA LYS A 67 24.91 -13.44 44.29
C LYS A 67 24.34 -12.91 42.96
N LYS A 68 23.46 -13.70 42.34
CA LYS A 68 22.84 -13.35 41.06
C LYS A 68 21.82 -12.20 41.13
N VAL A 69 21.67 -11.51 40.00
CA VAL A 69 20.59 -10.54 39.74
C VAL A 69 19.74 -11.10 38.59
N THR A 70 18.43 -11.19 38.78
CA THR A 70 17.53 -11.81 37.80
C THR A 70 16.56 -10.78 37.23
N PHE A 71 16.37 -10.80 35.91
CA PHE A 71 15.41 -9.98 35.19
C PHE A 71 14.41 -10.87 34.46
N ARG A 72 13.15 -10.41 34.42
CA ARG A 72 12.03 -11.11 33.78
C ARG A 72 11.25 -10.24 32.79
N ASP A 73 11.67 -8.98 32.66
CA ASP A 73 11.11 -8.02 31.72
C ASP A 73 12.23 -7.05 31.31
N THR A 74 11.90 -6.14 30.41
CA THR A 74 12.74 -5.05 29.93
C THR A 74 13.26 -4.20 31.09
N SER A 75 14.56 -3.89 31.07
CA SER A 75 15.19 -2.93 31.98
C SER A 75 16.02 -1.95 31.15
N GLU A 76 15.50 -0.73 31.02
CA GLU A 76 16.15 0.38 30.30
C GLU A 76 17.37 0.92 31.07
N ASP A 77 17.45 0.68 32.38
CA ASP A 77 18.62 0.99 33.20
C ASP A 77 18.78 -0.08 34.28
N SER A 78 19.75 -0.99 34.07
CA SER A 78 20.03 -2.09 34.97
C SER A 78 21.02 -1.73 36.08
N ARG A 79 21.52 -0.47 36.13
CA ARG A 79 22.58 -0.06 37.07
C ARG A 79 22.16 -0.18 38.53
N ILE A 80 23.06 -0.68 39.38
CA ILE A 80 22.86 -0.80 40.82
C ILE A 80 23.75 0.24 41.50
N PHE A 81 23.15 1.14 42.29
CA PHE A 81 23.84 2.31 42.88
C PHE A 81 24.56 3.20 41.85
N GLY A 82 24.04 3.27 40.61
CA GLY A 82 24.61 4.09 39.54
C GLY A 82 25.74 3.46 38.73
N PHE A 83 26.11 2.20 39.02
CA PHE A 83 27.13 1.45 38.29
C PHE A 83 26.52 0.31 37.47
N PRO A 84 27.02 0.03 36.24
CA PRO A 84 26.61 -1.12 35.43
C PRO A 84 26.75 -2.44 36.19
N VAL A 85 25.83 -3.38 35.94
CA VAL A 85 25.90 -4.71 36.55
C VAL A 85 27.08 -5.46 35.96
N LYS A 86 27.98 -5.93 36.81
CA LYS A 86 29.09 -6.78 36.38
C LYS A 86 28.59 -8.23 36.23
N ALA A 87 28.59 -8.74 35.01
CA ALA A 87 28.08 -10.06 34.63
C ALA A 87 29.22 -10.95 34.07
N ASN A 88 30.03 -11.53 34.95
CA ASN A 88 31.12 -12.42 34.54
C ASN A 88 30.61 -13.77 34.02
N SER A 89 29.39 -14.17 34.40
CA SER A 89 28.66 -15.25 33.75
C SER A 89 27.16 -14.94 33.72
N ILE A 90 26.45 -15.56 32.78
CA ILE A 90 25.02 -15.34 32.53
C ILE A 90 24.33 -16.70 32.41
N ILE A 91 23.15 -16.85 33.02
CA ILE A 91 22.25 -17.97 32.73
C ILE A 91 20.95 -17.39 32.22
N ILE A 92 20.50 -17.88 31.06
CA ILE A 92 19.17 -17.59 30.52
C ILE A 92 18.33 -18.82 30.74
N ASN A 93 17.33 -18.68 31.61
CA ASN A 93 16.42 -19.75 31.97
C ASN A 93 15.26 -19.85 30.97
N ALA A 94 14.90 -18.73 30.32
CA ALA A 94 13.82 -18.68 29.33
C ALA A 94 13.90 -17.40 28.46
N GLY A 95 13.37 -17.49 27.24
CA GLY A 95 13.29 -16.37 26.30
C GLY A 95 14.62 -16.02 25.62
N LEU A 96 14.54 -15.09 24.67
CA LEU A 96 15.69 -14.53 23.95
C LEU A 96 15.95 -13.13 24.49
N TRP A 97 17.19 -12.79 24.82
CA TRP A 97 17.50 -11.51 25.48
C TRP A 97 18.50 -10.68 24.69
N LEU A 98 18.19 -9.40 24.50
CA LEU A 98 19.16 -8.38 24.14
C LEU A 98 19.81 -7.84 25.40
N VAL A 99 21.13 -7.79 25.42
CA VAL A 99 21.94 -7.30 26.55
C VAL A 99 22.91 -6.22 26.05
N PHE A 100 22.84 -5.04 26.65
CA PHE A 100 23.65 -3.88 26.29
C PHE A 100 24.62 -3.53 27.41
N ALA A 101 25.82 -3.07 27.06
CA ALA A 101 26.82 -2.62 28.03
C ALA A 101 26.45 -1.28 28.68
N GLU A 102 25.68 -0.45 27.97
CA GLU A 102 25.26 0.89 28.39
C GLU A 102 23.76 0.93 28.74
N PRO A 103 23.32 1.86 29.59
CA PRO A 103 21.90 2.09 29.84
C PRO A 103 21.20 2.65 28.59
N PHE A 104 19.87 2.56 28.58
CA PHE A 104 18.97 3.06 27.55
C PHE A 104 19.20 2.43 26.17
N PHE A 105 19.57 1.14 26.14
CA PHE A 105 19.79 0.34 24.94
C PHE A 105 20.86 0.91 24.00
N GLN A 106 21.87 1.57 24.56
CA GLN A 106 22.98 2.15 23.81
C GLN A 106 24.11 1.13 23.60
N GLY A 107 24.77 1.22 22.44
CA GLY A 107 25.87 0.34 22.04
C GLY A 107 25.42 -0.92 21.31
N VAL A 108 26.37 -1.82 21.02
CA VAL A 108 26.12 -3.06 20.27
C VAL A 108 25.45 -4.10 21.18
N PRO A 109 24.21 -4.55 20.89
CA PRO A 109 23.55 -5.56 21.70
C PRO A 109 24.21 -6.93 21.58
N ARG A 110 24.12 -7.72 22.65
CA ARG A 110 24.39 -9.15 22.65
C ARG A 110 23.06 -9.89 22.72
N VAL A 111 22.80 -10.70 21.69
CA VAL A 111 21.64 -11.59 21.64
C VAL A 111 22.02 -12.89 22.34
N LEU A 112 21.33 -13.22 23.41
CA LEU A 112 21.63 -14.38 24.23
C LEU A 112 20.38 -15.28 24.33
N GLU A 113 20.57 -16.56 24.01
CA GLU A 113 19.56 -17.61 24.05
C GLU A 113 19.56 -18.36 25.38
N VAL A 114 18.51 -19.16 25.59
CA VAL A 114 18.41 -20.08 26.75
C VAL A 114 19.66 -20.95 26.80
N GLY A 115 20.39 -20.87 27.91
CA GLY A 115 21.72 -21.44 27.99
C GLY A 115 22.56 -20.80 29.09
N GLY A 116 23.70 -21.44 29.38
CA GLY A 116 24.68 -20.97 30.35
C GLY A 116 25.91 -20.42 29.66
N PHE A 117 26.28 -19.19 30.00
CA PHE A 117 27.45 -18.48 29.51
C PHE A 117 28.46 -18.35 30.65
N PRO A 118 29.41 -19.28 30.80
CA PRO A 118 30.26 -19.38 31.98
C PRO A 118 31.30 -18.27 32.12
N THR A 119 31.62 -17.55 31.04
CA THR A 119 32.66 -16.49 31.02
C THR A 119 32.26 -15.30 30.14
N PRO A 120 32.87 -14.11 30.28
CA PRO A 120 32.57 -12.96 29.42
C PRO A 120 32.76 -13.24 27.93
N ALA A 121 33.79 -14.02 27.60
CA ALA A 121 34.07 -14.43 26.23
C ALA A 121 32.96 -15.33 25.65
N SER A 122 32.30 -16.14 26.48
CA SER A 122 31.26 -17.08 26.03
C SER A 122 29.97 -16.39 25.57
N TRP A 123 29.70 -15.16 26.02
CA TRP A 123 28.59 -14.33 25.54
C TRP A 123 29.07 -13.12 24.71
N GLY A 124 30.31 -13.17 24.22
CA GLY A 124 30.82 -12.29 23.18
C GLY A 124 31.32 -10.92 23.64
N VAL A 125 31.78 -10.77 24.89
CA VAL A 125 32.31 -9.49 25.40
C VAL A 125 33.71 -9.60 26.03
N THR A 126 34.48 -8.52 25.89
CA THR A 126 35.76 -8.34 26.60
C THR A 126 35.58 -7.68 27.97
N HIS A 127 34.52 -6.89 28.13
CA HIS A 127 34.17 -6.21 29.37
C HIS A 127 32.77 -6.67 29.82
N PRO A 128 32.64 -7.26 31.03
CA PRO A 128 31.42 -7.94 31.48
C PRO A 128 30.45 -6.96 32.14
N TYR A 129 30.08 -5.88 31.45
CA TYR A 129 29.14 -4.89 31.99
C TYR A 129 27.80 -4.96 31.29
N VAL A 130 26.73 -4.83 32.06
CA VAL A 130 25.34 -4.80 31.59
C VAL A 130 24.67 -3.54 32.13
N GLY A 131 24.28 -2.65 31.23
CA GLY A 131 23.64 -1.37 31.50
C GLY A 131 22.15 -1.33 31.15
N SER A 132 21.69 -2.15 30.21
CA SER A 132 20.27 -2.35 29.90
C SER A 132 20.03 -3.69 29.21
N LEU A 133 18.79 -4.19 29.23
CA LEU A 133 18.42 -5.51 28.74
C LEU A 133 16.94 -5.60 28.33
N HIS A 134 16.62 -6.38 27.31
CA HIS A 134 15.27 -6.48 26.74
C HIS A 134 14.96 -7.92 26.28
N PRO A 135 13.86 -8.55 26.75
CA PRO A 135 13.45 -9.85 26.27
C PRO A 135 12.66 -9.75 24.95
N LEU A 136 13.07 -10.50 23.94
CA LEU A 136 12.40 -10.60 22.64
C LEU A 136 11.20 -11.57 22.72
N LYS A 137 10.01 -11.08 22.39
CA LYS A 137 8.78 -11.90 22.32
C LYS A 137 8.64 -12.53 20.94
N ILE A 138 8.89 -13.84 20.84
CA ILE A 138 8.67 -14.62 19.60
C ILE A 138 7.23 -15.11 19.61
N VAL A 139 6.37 -14.60 18.72
CA VAL A 139 5.03 -15.18 18.51
C VAL A 139 5.18 -16.45 17.68
N SER A 140 5.08 -17.60 18.35
CA SER A 140 4.88 -18.89 17.70
C SER A 140 3.44 -18.95 17.19
N SER A 141 3.21 -18.67 15.90
CA SER A 141 1.89 -18.91 15.29
C SER A 141 2.01 -19.33 13.83
N SER A 142 1.85 -20.64 13.63
CA SER A 142 1.54 -21.29 12.37
C SER A 142 0.21 -20.74 11.81
N SER A 143 0.24 -19.60 11.13
CA SER A 143 -0.79 -19.09 10.23
C SER A 143 -0.25 -17.84 9.54
N SER A 144 0.23 -18.02 8.30
CA SER A 144 0.50 -17.01 7.26
C SER A 144 0.04 -15.59 7.60
N VAL A 145 0.90 -14.80 8.23
CA VAL A 145 0.78 -13.34 8.25
C VAL A 145 1.14 -12.86 6.84
N TYR A 146 0.30 -12.02 6.22
CA TYR A 146 0.68 -11.31 4.98
C TYR A 146 1.69 -10.22 5.34
N CYS A 147 2.90 -10.65 5.66
CA CYS A 147 4.10 -9.82 5.66
C CYS A 147 4.80 -10.05 4.32
N PRO A 148 5.31 -8.99 3.66
CA PRO A 148 6.13 -9.17 2.47
C PRO A 148 7.31 -10.07 2.82
N PHE A 149 7.52 -11.12 2.04
CA PHE A 149 8.60 -12.08 2.27
C PHE A 149 9.29 -12.47 0.97
N LEU A 150 10.60 -12.68 1.08
CA LEU A 150 11.48 -12.98 -0.05
C LEU A 150 12.16 -14.32 0.20
N ALA A 151 12.02 -15.28 -0.71
CA ALA A 151 12.71 -16.56 -0.63
C ALA A 151 13.78 -16.67 -1.72
N MET A 152 15.03 -16.99 -1.35
CA MET A 152 16.18 -17.09 -2.24
C MET A 152 16.82 -18.48 -2.18
N ILE A 153 17.23 -19.00 -3.33
CA ILE A 153 18.06 -20.21 -3.46
C ILE A 153 19.43 -19.80 -3.99
N PRO A 154 20.55 -20.13 -3.34
CA PRO A 154 21.89 -19.87 -3.88
C PRO A 154 22.22 -20.71 -5.11
N GLN A 155 23.00 -20.18 -6.04
CA GLN A 155 23.48 -20.93 -7.20
C GLN A 155 24.66 -21.84 -6.82
N HIS A 156 24.56 -23.16 -7.07
CA HIS A 156 25.67 -24.09 -6.84
C HIS A 156 26.79 -23.90 -7.89
N ILE A 157 27.99 -23.52 -7.45
CA ILE A 157 29.19 -23.55 -8.31
C ILE A 157 29.61 -25.00 -8.50
N ARG A 158 29.29 -25.57 -9.66
CA ARG A 158 29.74 -26.91 -10.07
C ARG A 158 31.12 -26.80 -10.73
N ASN A 159 32.19 -26.65 -9.93
CA ASN A 159 33.55 -26.74 -10.46
C ASN A 159 34.29 -27.95 -9.90
N GLU A 160 34.71 -28.83 -10.81
CA GLU A 160 35.57 -30.00 -10.60
C GLU A 160 36.97 -29.59 -10.12
N MET A 161 37.12 -29.23 -8.84
CA MET A 161 38.44 -29.11 -8.22
C MET A 161 38.66 -30.26 -7.23
N SER A 162 39.65 -31.09 -7.54
CA SER A 162 40.03 -32.28 -6.79
C SER A 162 40.33 -31.93 -5.32
N MET A 163 39.85 -32.78 -4.39
CA MET A 163 40.02 -32.68 -2.93
C MET A 163 41.46 -32.45 -2.43
N ARG A 164 42.48 -32.63 -3.28
CA ARG A 164 43.89 -32.45 -2.92
C ARG A 164 44.35 -30.99 -2.81
N ASP A 165 43.69 -30.05 -3.49
CA ASP A 165 44.04 -28.62 -3.42
C ASP A 165 43.26 -27.86 -2.32
N PHE A 166 42.24 -28.50 -1.72
CA PHE A 166 41.40 -27.93 -0.66
C PHE A 166 42.12 -27.89 0.70
N LEU A 167 43.08 -28.79 0.94
CA LEU A 167 43.76 -28.91 2.24
C LEU A 167 44.99 -27.99 2.39
N SER A 168 45.49 -27.37 1.30
CA SER A 168 46.70 -26.55 1.34
C SER A 168 46.46 -25.04 1.46
N ARG A 169 45.21 -24.59 1.58
CA ARG A 169 44.87 -23.17 1.79
C ARG A 169 43.93 -23.02 2.98
N VAL A 170 44.43 -23.35 4.17
CA VAL A 170 43.82 -22.90 5.42
C VAL A 170 44.28 -21.46 5.65
N ASP A 171 43.59 -20.51 5.02
CA ASP A 171 43.65 -19.12 5.44
C ASP A 171 42.37 -18.83 6.25
N LYS A 172 42.54 -18.47 7.53
CA LYS A 172 41.46 -18.38 8.54
C LYS A 172 40.56 -17.14 8.38
N GLN A 173 40.61 -16.45 7.25
CA GLN A 173 39.85 -15.21 7.00
C GLN A 173 38.89 -15.24 5.81
N GLN A 174 38.74 -16.35 5.09
CA GLN A 174 37.72 -16.45 4.04
C GLN A 174 36.43 -17.06 4.59
N SER A 175 35.58 -16.21 5.17
CA SER A 175 34.15 -16.51 5.32
C SER A 175 33.55 -16.78 3.94
N LEU A 176 32.78 -17.85 3.81
CA LEU A 176 32.08 -18.21 2.57
C LEU A 176 30.98 -17.16 2.30
N PHE A 177 31.29 -16.15 1.48
CA PHE A 177 30.33 -15.10 1.08
C PHE A 177 29.30 -15.65 0.07
N MET A 178 28.06 -15.17 0.16
CA MET A 178 26.98 -15.51 -0.77
C MET A 178 27.09 -14.61 -2.01
N PHE A 179 27.61 -15.16 -3.12
CA PHE A 179 27.87 -14.36 -4.33
C PHE A 179 26.72 -14.38 -5.35
N SER A 180 25.85 -15.40 -5.35
CA SER A 180 24.94 -15.62 -6.48
C SER A 180 23.60 -16.23 -6.07
N ALA A 181 22.51 -15.53 -6.41
CA ALA A 181 21.15 -16.04 -6.28
C ALA A 181 20.81 -16.90 -7.51
N GLY A 182 20.58 -18.19 -7.31
CA GLY A 182 20.15 -19.14 -8.33
C GLY A 182 18.67 -19.01 -8.69
N SER A 183 17.80 -18.71 -7.73
CA SER A 183 16.38 -18.37 -7.99
C SER A 183 15.77 -17.58 -6.82
N LEU A 184 14.71 -16.84 -7.09
CA LEU A 184 14.02 -15.94 -6.16
C LEU A 184 12.50 -16.18 -6.20
N LYS A 185 11.83 -16.03 -5.07
CA LYS A 185 10.37 -15.92 -4.99
C LYS A 185 10.00 -14.76 -4.08
N VAL A 186 9.30 -13.78 -4.62
CA VAL A 186 8.79 -12.59 -3.91
C VAL A 186 7.31 -12.84 -3.63
N ILE A 187 6.87 -12.72 -2.37
CA ILE A 187 5.45 -12.77 -2.00
C ILE A 187 5.09 -11.53 -1.20
N GLY A 188 4.19 -10.72 -1.74
CA GLY A 188 3.74 -9.46 -1.16
C GLY A 188 4.76 -8.32 -1.26
N GLY A 189 4.25 -7.13 -1.62
CA GLY A 189 5.05 -5.91 -1.74
C GLY A 189 5.95 -5.86 -2.98
N CYS A 190 6.65 -4.74 -3.15
CA CYS A 190 7.71 -4.57 -4.16
C CYS A 190 9.04 -4.40 -3.45
N TRP A 191 10.10 -4.98 -3.99
CA TRP A 191 11.44 -4.99 -3.40
C TRP A 191 12.46 -4.42 -4.39
N VAL A 192 13.58 -3.91 -3.85
CA VAL A 192 14.75 -3.53 -4.63
C VAL A 192 15.90 -4.43 -4.25
N GLY A 193 16.48 -5.09 -5.25
CA GLY A 193 17.73 -5.82 -5.14
C GLY A 193 18.91 -5.01 -5.62
N TYR A 194 20.08 -5.21 -5.00
CA TYR A 194 21.31 -4.51 -5.34
C TYR A 194 22.44 -5.50 -5.59
N GLU A 195 23.23 -5.21 -6.62
CA GLU A 195 24.40 -6.01 -7.00
C GLU A 195 25.47 -6.07 -5.89
N LYS A 196 25.69 -4.96 -5.16
CA LYS A 196 26.73 -4.84 -4.14
C LYS A 196 26.14 -4.66 -2.75
N GLU A 197 26.98 -4.92 -1.75
CA GLU A 197 26.69 -4.67 -0.34
C GLU A 197 26.41 -3.18 -0.07
N GLY A 198 25.57 -2.93 0.94
CA GLY A 198 25.21 -1.59 1.38
C GLY A 198 24.34 -0.81 0.41
N PHE A 199 23.44 -1.49 -0.34
CA PHE A 199 22.50 -0.86 -1.28
C PHE A 199 23.19 -0.10 -2.41
N ARG A 200 24.28 -0.69 -2.93
CA ARG A 200 25.12 -0.10 -3.98
C ARG A 200 25.17 -0.96 -5.24
N GLY A 201 25.67 -0.36 -6.31
CA GLY A 201 25.77 -1.01 -7.62
C GLY A 201 24.43 -1.00 -8.35
N HIS A 202 24.29 -1.91 -9.33
CA HIS A 202 23.09 -1.99 -10.14
C HIS A 202 21.87 -2.36 -9.29
N GLN A 203 20.75 -1.68 -9.55
CA GLN A 203 19.48 -1.88 -8.86
C GLN A 203 18.54 -2.74 -9.71
N TYR A 204 17.72 -3.54 -9.07
CA TYR A 204 16.77 -4.46 -9.72
C TYR A 204 15.42 -4.37 -9.03
N LEU A 205 14.36 -4.02 -9.77
CA LEU A 205 12.99 -4.11 -9.25
C LEU A 205 12.57 -5.58 -9.14
N LEU A 206 12.09 -5.96 -7.96
CA LEU A 206 11.64 -7.31 -7.64
C LEU A 206 10.17 -7.25 -7.21
N GLU A 207 9.28 -7.43 -8.18
CA GLU A 207 7.83 -7.52 -7.98
C GLU A 207 7.40 -8.92 -7.50
N GLU A 208 6.18 -9.04 -6.96
CA GLU A 208 5.61 -10.31 -6.53
C GLU A 208 5.61 -11.34 -7.67
N GLY A 209 6.25 -12.49 -7.45
CA GLY A 209 6.45 -13.50 -8.49
C GLY A 209 7.57 -14.48 -8.21
N GLU A 210 7.75 -15.42 -9.16
CA GLU A 210 8.80 -16.44 -9.13
C GLU A 210 9.83 -16.16 -10.23
N TYR A 211 11.09 -15.99 -9.83
CA TYR A 211 12.21 -15.75 -10.73
C TYR A 211 13.16 -16.94 -10.71
N HIS A 212 13.33 -17.56 -11.87
CA HIS A 212 14.05 -18.82 -11.99
C HIS A 212 15.55 -18.65 -12.21
N ASP A 213 16.00 -17.45 -12.58
CA ASP A 213 17.40 -17.08 -12.85
C ASP A 213 17.53 -15.54 -12.88
N TRP A 214 18.75 -15.03 -12.77
CA TRP A 214 19.03 -13.59 -12.69
C TRP A 214 18.61 -12.79 -13.92
N ARG A 215 18.57 -13.46 -15.07
CA ARG A 215 18.08 -12.88 -16.32
C ARG A 215 16.60 -12.52 -16.24
N VAL A 216 15.83 -13.19 -15.39
CA VAL A 216 14.37 -12.97 -15.26
C VAL A 216 14.07 -11.68 -14.52
N TRP A 217 14.89 -11.29 -13.54
CA TRP A 217 14.76 -9.99 -12.85
C TRP A 217 15.58 -8.86 -13.49
N GLY A 218 16.12 -9.08 -14.70
CA GLY A 218 16.90 -8.08 -15.41
C GLY A 218 18.27 -7.79 -14.77
N GLY A 219 18.85 -8.78 -14.08
CA GLY A 219 20.19 -8.70 -13.52
C GLY A 219 21.26 -8.44 -14.59
N VAL A 220 22.29 -7.65 -14.28
CA VAL A 220 23.48 -7.54 -15.15
C VAL A 220 24.36 -8.79 -15.01
N ASN A 221 24.36 -9.37 -13.81
CA ASN A 221 25.01 -10.61 -13.45
C ASN A 221 24.16 -11.33 -12.40
N SER A 222 24.67 -12.46 -11.88
CA SER A 222 23.99 -13.23 -10.85
C SER A 222 24.15 -12.67 -9.43
N GLU A 223 24.90 -11.57 -9.26
CA GLU A 223 25.19 -10.99 -7.94
C GLU A 223 23.97 -10.23 -7.43
N LEU A 224 23.52 -10.61 -6.23
CA LEU A 224 22.45 -9.95 -5.49
C LEU A 224 22.85 -10.00 -4.01
N ARG A 225 23.36 -8.88 -3.49
CA ARG A 225 24.06 -8.85 -2.19
C ARG A 225 23.34 -8.07 -1.09
N SER A 226 22.46 -7.14 -1.44
CA SER A 226 21.54 -6.51 -0.49
C SER A 226 20.17 -6.30 -1.12
N VAL A 227 19.13 -6.37 -0.30
CA VAL A 227 17.72 -6.24 -0.71
C VAL A 227 16.96 -5.41 0.32
N ARG A 228 16.01 -4.59 -0.13
CA ARG A 228 15.09 -3.85 0.76
C ARG A 228 13.68 -3.80 0.16
N VAL A 229 12.68 -3.62 1.02
CA VAL A 229 11.30 -3.40 0.57
C VAL A 229 11.10 -1.93 0.20
N ILE A 230 10.27 -1.67 -0.81
CA ILE A 230 9.84 -0.32 -1.18
C ILE A 230 8.69 0.08 -0.26
N GLN A 231 8.90 1.14 0.52
CA GLN A 231 7.91 1.65 1.49
C GLN A 231 7.29 2.95 0.97
N ALA A 232 6.70 2.89 -0.21
CA ALA A 232 6.09 4.05 -0.86
C ALA A 232 4.57 3.91 -0.97
N ASP A 233 3.86 5.04 -0.85
CA ASP A 233 2.48 5.12 -1.35
C ASP A 233 2.52 5.12 -2.87
N LEU A 234 2.12 4.00 -3.47
CA LEU A 234 2.10 3.79 -4.92
C LEU A 234 0.86 4.39 -5.59
N SER A 235 0.00 5.11 -4.86
CA SER A 235 -1.16 5.79 -5.44
C SER A 235 -0.79 7.12 -6.10
N GLU A 236 -1.50 7.44 -7.19
CA GLU A 236 -1.37 8.70 -7.96
C GLU A 236 0.10 9.05 -8.30
N PRO A 237 0.80 8.23 -9.10
CA PRO A 237 2.21 8.47 -9.41
C PRO A 237 2.41 9.80 -10.15
N LEU A 238 3.35 10.62 -9.65
CA LEU A 238 3.73 11.89 -10.27
C LEU A 238 5.22 12.15 -10.07
N LEU A 239 5.91 12.42 -11.17
CA LEU A 239 7.34 12.71 -11.23
C LEU A 239 7.60 13.83 -12.22
N VAL A 240 8.61 14.66 -11.96
CA VAL A 240 9.07 15.69 -12.90
C VAL A 240 10.55 15.47 -13.21
N LEU A 241 10.88 15.32 -14.48
CA LEU A 241 12.25 15.33 -14.99
C LEU A 241 12.67 16.75 -15.37
N TYR A 242 13.91 17.12 -15.06
CA TYR A 242 14.52 18.38 -15.46
C TYR A 242 15.73 18.07 -16.34
N GLY A 243 15.74 18.54 -17.58
CA GLY A 243 16.80 18.27 -18.54
C GLY A 243 17.96 19.26 -18.41
N MET A 244 19.07 18.95 -19.09
CA MET A 244 20.20 19.87 -19.17
C MET A 244 19.86 21.08 -20.06
N PRO A 245 20.28 22.30 -19.68
CA PRO A 245 20.13 23.47 -20.55
C PRO A 245 20.94 23.28 -21.84
N GLU A 246 20.32 23.49 -23.01
CA GLU A 246 21.02 23.48 -24.28
C GLU A 246 21.90 24.73 -24.40
N GLU A 247 23.21 24.54 -24.65
CA GLU A 247 24.20 25.64 -24.73
C GLU A 247 23.87 26.71 -25.80
N GLU A 248 22.99 26.40 -26.77
CA GLU A 248 22.63 27.30 -27.88
C GLU A 248 21.33 28.11 -27.68
N LYS A 249 20.58 27.91 -26.58
CA LYS A 249 19.34 28.66 -26.29
C LYS A 249 19.52 29.59 -25.09
N ALA A 250 20.07 30.78 -25.34
CA ALA A 250 20.40 31.76 -24.32
C ALA A 250 19.21 32.36 -23.52
N GLU A 251 17.96 32.05 -23.83
CA GLU A 251 16.76 32.55 -23.12
C GLU A 251 15.57 31.56 -23.14
N GLY A 252 15.82 30.25 -22.95
CA GLY A 252 14.76 29.23 -22.87
C GLY A 252 14.50 28.74 -21.45
N GLU A 253 13.23 28.52 -21.10
CA GLU A 253 12.85 27.75 -19.89
C GLU A 253 13.53 26.37 -19.91
N GLU A 254 14.01 25.91 -18.75
CA GLU A 254 14.63 24.59 -18.63
C GLU A 254 13.66 23.50 -19.12
N PRO A 255 14.12 22.54 -19.95
CA PRO A 255 13.25 21.46 -20.41
C PRO A 255 12.75 20.68 -19.18
N THR A 256 11.44 20.71 -18.97
CA THR A 256 10.77 20.01 -17.88
C THR A 256 9.78 19.04 -18.47
N PHE A 257 9.71 17.84 -17.88
CA PHE A 257 8.78 16.81 -18.32
C PHE A 257 8.09 16.17 -17.13
N GLU A 258 6.80 16.47 -16.98
CA GLU A 258 5.93 15.88 -15.98
C GLU A 258 5.45 14.51 -16.46
N VAL A 259 5.67 13.49 -15.64
CA VAL A 259 5.39 12.10 -15.93
C VAL A 259 4.43 11.56 -14.87
N THR A 260 3.34 10.95 -15.32
CA THR A 260 2.35 10.28 -14.45
C THR A 260 2.15 8.80 -14.81
N GLU A 261 2.89 8.32 -15.81
CA GLU A 261 2.66 7.07 -16.53
C GLU A 261 3.99 6.44 -16.96
N ALA A 262 3.94 5.19 -17.44
CA ALA A 262 5.09 4.58 -18.10
C ALA A 262 5.38 5.26 -19.45
N VAL A 263 6.62 5.72 -19.63
CA VAL A 263 7.15 6.34 -20.84
C VAL A 263 8.28 5.48 -21.37
N ALA A 264 8.05 4.82 -22.50
CA ALA A 264 9.01 3.91 -23.13
C ALA A 264 10.15 4.66 -23.85
N ASP A 265 9.94 5.91 -24.26
CA ASP A 265 10.98 6.75 -24.83
C ASP A 265 10.68 8.22 -24.54
N VAL A 266 11.53 8.87 -23.73
CA VAL A 266 11.39 10.28 -23.34
C VAL A 266 11.69 11.24 -24.50
N GLU A 267 12.44 10.82 -25.52
CA GLU A 267 12.73 11.66 -26.70
C GLU A 267 11.48 11.91 -27.55
N LEU A 268 10.53 10.96 -27.56
CA LEU A 268 9.23 11.12 -28.23
C LEU A 268 8.40 12.29 -27.64
N PHE A 269 8.71 12.70 -26.41
CA PHE A 269 8.06 13.82 -25.72
C PHE A 269 8.91 15.10 -25.73
N GLY A 270 9.99 15.15 -26.52
CA GLY A 270 10.81 16.34 -26.70
C GLY A 270 11.69 16.71 -25.51
N PHE A 271 11.85 15.83 -24.52
CA PHE A 271 12.65 16.09 -23.31
C PHE A 271 14.16 15.86 -23.51
N GLY A 272 14.52 14.89 -24.35
CA GLY A 272 15.91 14.45 -24.54
C GLY A 272 16.38 13.41 -23.51
N ILE A 273 17.52 12.79 -23.74
CA ILE A 273 18.02 11.65 -22.92
C ILE A 273 18.85 12.06 -21.70
N ASN A 274 19.24 13.33 -21.58
CA ASN A 274 20.15 13.80 -20.54
C ASN A 274 19.38 14.55 -19.45
N THR A 275 19.15 13.86 -18.33
CA THR A 275 18.41 14.35 -17.17
C THR A 275 19.37 14.96 -16.14
N ARG A 276 19.14 16.23 -15.79
CA ARG A 276 19.87 16.96 -14.76
C ARG A 276 19.44 16.55 -13.36
N SER A 277 18.13 16.59 -13.10
CA SER A 277 17.54 16.28 -11.79
C SER A 277 16.16 15.67 -11.94
N ILE A 278 15.70 14.97 -10.90
CA ILE A 278 14.41 14.28 -10.86
C ILE A 278 13.69 14.65 -9.57
N HIS A 279 12.41 15.01 -9.66
CA HIS A 279 11.56 15.23 -8.50
C HIS A 279 10.41 14.23 -8.49
N VAL A 280 10.44 13.27 -7.57
CA VAL A 280 9.33 12.36 -7.32
C VAL A 280 8.38 13.02 -6.33
N LEU A 281 7.20 13.44 -6.80
CA LEU A 281 6.20 14.11 -5.98
C LEU A 281 5.30 13.09 -5.24
N SER A 282 4.95 11.99 -5.92
CA SER A 282 4.16 10.87 -5.40
C SER A 282 4.42 9.58 -6.19
N GLY A 283 4.09 8.44 -5.59
CA GLY A 283 4.44 7.12 -6.11
C GLY A 283 5.87 6.70 -5.82
N ALA A 284 6.24 5.53 -6.32
CA ALA A 284 7.61 5.13 -6.58
C ALA A 284 7.75 4.82 -8.06
N TRP A 285 8.97 4.94 -8.60
CA TRP A 285 9.24 4.89 -10.02
C TRP A 285 10.50 4.08 -10.30
N VAL A 286 10.62 3.57 -11.52
CA VAL A 286 11.86 3.02 -12.05
C VAL A 286 12.24 3.79 -13.30
N ALA A 287 13.42 4.40 -13.28
CA ALA A 287 14.01 5.03 -14.46
C ALA A 287 15.03 4.10 -15.09
N TYR A 288 15.21 4.21 -16.41
CA TYR A 288 16.02 3.30 -17.20
C TYR A 288 16.98 4.07 -18.10
N SER A 289 18.20 3.55 -18.19
CA SER A 289 19.25 4.11 -19.06
C SER A 289 18.96 3.97 -20.57
N HIS A 290 18.12 3.01 -20.99
CA HIS A 290 17.72 2.81 -22.39
C HIS A 290 16.20 2.92 -22.56
N VAL A 291 15.76 2.99 -23.83
CA VAL A 291 14.34 2.98 -24.21
C VAL A 291 13.68 1.64 -23.89
N ASP A 292 12.35 1.58 -23.94
CA ASP A 292 11.52 0.39 -23.74
C ASP A 292 11.79 -0.32 -22.41
N PHE A 293 12.03 0.46 -21.34
CA PHE A 293 12.26 -0.03 -19.97
C PHE A 293 13.45 -1.00 -19.88
N SER A 294 14.53 -0.69 -20.60
CA SER A 294 15.70 -1.56 -20.72
C SER A 294 17.00 -0.90 -20.25
N GLY A 295 18.06 -1.72 -20.11
CA GLY A 295 19.34 -1.27 -19.56
C GLY A 295 19.34 -1.21 -18.03
N ASN A 296 20.20 -0.37 -17.47
CA ASN A 296 20.30 -0.15 -16.03
C ASN A 296 19.02 0.45 -15.46
N GLN A 297 18.59 -0.05 -14.31
CA GLN A 297 17.39 0.37 -13.59
C GLN A 297 17.77 1.23 -12.38
N TYR A 298 16.97 2.26 -12.11
CA TYR A 298 17.15 3.17 -10.97
C TYR A 298 15.81 3.32 -10.25
N VAL A 299 15.71 2.80 -9.02
CA VAL A 299 14.46 2.88 -8.25
C VAL A 299 14.40 4.21 -7.51
N LEU A 300 13.32 4.96 -7.73
CA LEU A 300 13.12 6.31 -7.24
C LEU A 300 11.89 6.35 -6.33
N GLU A 301 12.10 6.68 -5.07
CA GLU A 301 11.02 6.93 -4.10
C GLU A 301 10.80 8.44 -3.94
N LYS A 302 9.75 8.84 -3.23
CA LYS A 302 9.40 10.26 -3.05
C LYS A 302 10.59 11.08 -2.56
N GLY A 303 10.95 12.12 -3.30
CA GLY A 303 12.10 12.96 -2.99
C GLY A 303 12.63 13.75 -4.19
N PHE A 304 13.59 14.63 -3.92
CA PHE A 304 14.31 15.40 -4.93
C PHE A 304 15.71 14.83 -5.12
N TYR A 305 16.02 14.42 -6.33
CA TYR A 305 17.30 13.89 -6.76
C TYR A 305 18.01 14.94 -7.62
N ASN A 306 19.07 15.54 -7.10
CA ASN A 306 19.71 16.72 -7.68
C ASN A 306 20.61 16.40 -8.87
N ASN A 307 21.15 15.18 -8.96
CA ASN A 307 22.14 14.76 -9.95
C ASN A 307 22.19 13.23 -10.07
N CYS A 308 22.92 12.71 -11.07
CA CYS A 308 22.98 11.28 -11.36
C CYS A 308 23.48 10.37 -10.23
N GLY A 309 24.35 10.88 -9.37
CA GLY A 309 24.79 10.14 -8.19
C GLY A 309 23.66 9.89 -7.19
N ASP A 310 22.68 10.79 -7.10
CA ASP A 310 21.59 10.69 -6.13
C ASP A 310 20.66 9.50 -6.46
N TRP A 311 20.49 9.14 -7.74
CA TRP A 311 19.72 7.96 -8.15
C TRP A 311 20.58 6.72 -8.44
N GLY A 312 21.89 6.81 -8.19
CA GLY A 312 22.82 5.69 -8.32
C GLY A 312 23.28 5.39 -9.75
N SER A 313 23.29 6.38 -10.63
CA SER A 313 23.85 6.30 -11.99
C SER A 313 25.26 6.90 -12.05
N GLU A 314 26.07 6.47 -13.01
CA GLU A 314 27.37 7.07 -13.36
C GLU A 314 27.22 8.21 -14.39
N ASP A 315 26.07 8.29 -15.06
CA ASP A 315 25.76 9.31 -16.06
C ASP A 315 24.32 9.86 -15.91
N ASN A 316 24.06 10.93 -16.65
CA ASN A 316 22.76 11.62 -16.65
C ASN A 316 21.72 10.95 -17.57
N ARG A 317 22.00 9.76 -18.09
CA ARG A 317 21.19 9.17 -19.16
C ARG A 317 19.94 8.50 -18.60
N ILE A 318 18.77 9.04 -18.96
CA ILE A 318 17.47 8.43 -18.69
C ILE A 318 16.67 8.45 -19.98
N CYS A 319 16.32 7.28 -20.50
CA CYS A 319 15.66 7.12 -21.79
C CYS A 319 14.22 6.62 -21.66
N SER A 320 13.90 5.89 -20.59
CA SER A 320 12.53 5.46 -20.30
C SER A 320 12.30 5.43 -18.79
N ILE A 321 11.03 5.50 -18.38
CA ILE A 321 10.66 5.59 -16.97
C ILE A 321 9.27 5.01 -16.75
N GLN A 322 9.03 4.29 -15.66
CA GLN A 322 7.70 3.77 -15.33
C GLN A 322 7.39 3.84 -13.84
N PRO A 323 6.12 4.08 -13.46
CA PRO A 323 5.71 4.01 -12.07
C PRO A 323 5.69 2.56 -11.61
N ILE A 324 6.04 2.33 -10.34
CA ILE A 324 5.81 1.07 -9.65
C ILE A 324 4.35 1.07 -9.23
N LEU A 325 3.58 0.16 -9.80
CA LEU A 325 2.14 0.06 -9.55
C LEU A 325 1.87 -1.17 -8.69
N THR A 326 0.92 -1.06 -7.77
CA THR A 326 0.43 -2.24 -7.05
C THR A 326 -0.30 -3.15 -8.04
N VAL A 327 0.30 -4.32 -8.35
CA VAL A 327 -0.21 -5.33 -9.32
C VAL A 327 -1.59 -5.91 -8.95
N SER A 328 -2.15 -5.52 -7.81
CA SER A 328 -3.40 -6.04 -7.31
C SER A 328 -4.27 -4.92 -6.74
N GLN A 329 -5.21 -4.42 -7.57
CA GLN A 329 -6.38 -3.66 -7.14
C GLN A 329 -7.37 -4.48 -6.29
N ARG A 330 -6.87 -5.23 -5.30
CA ARG A 330 -7.73 -6.00 -4.41
C ARG A 330 -8.09 -5.08 -3.25
N HIS A 331 -9.36 -4.72 -3.17
CA HIS A 331 -9.93 -4.11 -1.97
C HIS A 331 -9.88 -5.18 -0.90
N PHE A 332 -9.05 -5.00 0.13
CA PHE A 332 -9.02 -5.96 1.22
C PHE A 332 -8.74 -5.28 2.55
N ILE A 333 -9.21 -5.95 3.59
CA ILE A 333 -9.00 -5.56 4.97
C ILE A 333 -8.24 -6.70 5.65
N ILE A 334 -7.15 -6.36 6.35
CA ILE A 334 -6.38 -7.28 7.17
C ILE A 334 -6.77 -7.04 8.62
N HIS A 335 -7.33 -8.05 9.29
CA HIS A 335 -7.57 -8.00 10.73
C HIS A 335 -6.48 -8.75 11.47
N SER A 336 -6.02 -8.20 12.58
CA SER A 336 -5.05 -8.87 13.45
C SER A 336 -5.60 -9.03 14.86
N SER A 337 -5.31 -10.18 15.47
CA SER A 337 -5.84 -10.55 16.79
C SER A 337 -5.21 -9.78 17.96
N THR A 338 -4.13 -9.05 17.71
CA THR A 338 -3.47 -8.18 18.70
C THR A 338 -3.18 -6.79 18.11
N PRO A 339 -2.92 -5.77 18.96
CA PRO A 339 -2.51 -4.45 18.52
C PRO A 339 -1.28 -4.46 17.62
N ASP A 340 -1.05 -3.32 16.98
CA ASP A 340 0.10 -2.99 16.12
C ASP A 340 0.26 -3.88 14.90
N PHE A 341 -0.76 -4.65 14.50
CA PHE A 341 -0.74 -5.65 13.42
C PHE A 341 -0.12 -7.00 13.81
N GLN A 342 -0.04 -7.30 15.11
CA GLN A 342 0.53 -8.54 15.64
C GLN A 342 -0.47 -9.70 15.61
N GLY A 343 0.04 -10.92 15.82
CA GLY A 343 -0.76 -12.11 16.11
C GLY A 343 -1.39 -12.73 14.86
N THR A 344 -2.49 -13.45 15.05
CA THR A 344 -3.21 -14.12 13.96
C THR A 344 -3.82 -13.08 13.02
N CYS A 345 -3.45 -13.14 11.74
CA CYS A 345 -3.91 -12.20 10.72
C CYS A 345 -4.88 -12.87 9.75
N ARG A 346 -5.87 -12.12 9.26
CA ARG A 346 -6.82 -12.59 8.24
C ARG A 346 -7.09 -11.51 7.22
N VAL A 347 -6.89 -11.87 5.95
CA VAL A 347 -7.20 -11.01 4.80
C VAL A 347 -8.61 -11.30 4.31
N CYS A 348 -9.43 -10.26 4.18
CA CYS A 348 -10.78 -10.36 3.64
C CYS A 348 -10.87 -9.56 2.33
N HIS A 349 -11.13 -10.25 1.21
CA HIS A 349 -11.30 -9.64 -0.11
C HIS A 349 -12.77 -9.40 -0.51
N ARG A 350 -13.71 -9.83 0.33
CA ARG A 350 -15.16 -9.78 0.10
C ARG A 350 -15.89 -9.56 1.41
N ASN A 351 -17.15 -9.15 1.31
CA ASN A 351 -18.05 -9.03 2.45
C ASN A 351 -18.12 -10.37 3.23
N GLN A 352 -17.99 -10.30 4.56
CA GLN A 352 -18.07 -11.44 5.47
C GLN A 352 -19.18 -11.18 6.47
N GLY A 353 -20.29 -11.91 6.35
CA GLY A 353 -21.44 -11.79 7.25
C GLY A 353 -21.24 -12.45 8.61
N CYS A 354 -20.18 -13.23 8.81
CA CYS A 354 -19.82 -13.81 10.10
C CYS A 354 -18.30 -14.00 10.11
N LEU A 355 -17.63 -13.39 11.10
CA LEU A 355 -16.23 -13.60 11.38
C LEU A 355 -16.08 -14.78 12.35
N PRO A 356 -15.05 -15.63 12.20
CA PRO A 356 -14.84 -16.75 13.10
C PRO A 356 -14.67 -16.31 14.56
N GLU A 357 -15.32 -16.99 15.51
CA GLU A 357 -15.32 -16.67 16.96
C GLU A 357 -13.92 -16.54 17.59
N ARG A 358 -12.88 -17.09 16.97
CA ARG A 358 -11.50 -17.08 17.47
C ARG A 358 -10.69 -15.84 17.12
N LEU A 359 -11.20 -14.93 16.28
CA LEU A 359 -10.45 -13.77 15.79
C LEU A 359 -11.04 -12.46 16.34
N THR A 360 -10.63 -12.07 17.55
CA THR A 360 -10.97 -10.74 18.08
C THR A 360 -10.15 -9.68 17.34
N VAL A 361 -10.79 -8.85 16.52
CA VAL A 361 -10.09 -7.76 15.79
C VAL A 361 -9.53 -6.76 16.81
N LYS A 362 -8.20 -6.55 16.80
CA LYS A 362 -7.53 -5.57 17.67
C LYS A 362 -6.75 -4.50 16.90
N SER A 363 -6.33 -4.80 15.68
CA SER A 363 -5.71 -3.86 14.74
C SER A 363 -6.15 -4.19 13.31
N CYS A 364 -6.03 -3.23 12.39
CA CYS A 364 -6.53 -3.36 11.04
C CYS A 364 -5.72 -2.57 10.00
N ARG A 365 -5.46 -3.17 8.84
CA ARG A 365 -4.95 -2.46 7.64
C ARG A 365 -5.99 -2.53 6.54
N VAL A 366 -6.38 -1.37 5.99
CA VAL A 366 -7.33 -1.27 4.89
C VAL A 366 -6.57 -0.86 3.63
N VAL A 367 -6.69 -1.66 2.56
CA VAL A 367 -6.03 -1.40 1.27
C VAL A 367 -7.07 -1.24 0.18
N GLY A 368 -6.92 -0.18 -0.62
CA GLY A 368 -7.66 -0.01 -1.86
C GLY A 368 -9.14 0.30 -1.68
N GLY A 369 -9.58 0.97 -0.61
CA GLY A 369 -10.98 1.39 -0.48
C GLY A 369 -11.37 1.69 0.96
N SER A 370 -12.68 1.73 1.22
CA SER A 370 -13.22 1.84 2.58
C SER A 370 -14.01 0.58 2.94
N TRP A 371 -14.00 0.24 4.22
CA TRP A 371 -14.68 -0.92 4.78
C TRP A 371 -15.50 -0.51 6.01
N VAL A 372 -16.56 -1.24 6.28
CA VAL A 372 -17.35 -1.12 7.49
C VAL A 372 -17.18 -2.37 8.33
N LEU A 373 -16.78 -2.18 9.58
CA LEU A 373 -16.81 -3.22 10.60
C LEU A 373 -18.10 -3.11 11.40
N TYR A 374 -18.70 -4.25 11.69
CA TYR A 374 -19.97 -4.36 12.40
C TYR A 374 -19.79 -5.09 13.71
N GLY A 375 -20.37 -4.53 14.76
CA GLY A 375 -20.39 -5.15 16.09
C GLY A 375 -21.27 -6.40 16.18
N GLY A 376 -22.13 -6.67 15.20
CA GLY A 376 -22.99 -7.86 15.12
C GLY A 376 -22.75 -8.69 13.86
N GLU A 377 -23.29 -9.90 13.84
CA GLU A 377 -23.30 -10.74 12.63
C GLU A 377 -24.23 -10.17 11.56
N LYS A 378 -24.04 -10.60 10.32
CA LYS A 378 -24.85 -10.25 9.14
C LYS A 378 -25.03 -8.73 8.97
N PHE A 379 -23.97 -7.98 9.24
CA PHE A 379 -23.91 -6.53 9.08
C PHE A 379 -24.90 -5.78 9.98
N THR A 380 -25.06 -6.25 11.22
CA THR A 380 -25.95 -5.66 12.23
C THR A 380 -25.17 -5.01 13.37
N GLY A 381 -25.85 -4.21 14.20
CA GLY A 381 -25.25 -3.55 15.35
C GLY A 381 -24.46 -2.28 15.00
N ASN A 382 -23.53 -1.91 15.87
CA ASN A 382 -22.70 -0.71 15.71
C ASN A 382 -21.83 -0.80 14.45
N MET A 383 -21.69 0.31 13.73
CA MET A 383 -20.87 0.42 12.53
C MET A 383 -19.61 1.24 12.81
N TYR A 384 -18.51 0.84 12.20
CA TYR A 384 -17.23 1.54 12.26
C TYR A 384 -16.66 1.62 10.85
N VAL A 385 -16.64 2.82 10.26
CA VAL A 385 -16.21 3.02 8.88
C VAL A 385 -14.72 3.34 8.86
N LEU A 386 -13.93 2.49 8.20
CA LEU A 386 -12.50 2.69 8.00
C LEU A 386 -12.20 2.99 6.55
N SER A 387 -11.41 4.03 6.32
CA SER A 387 -10.85 4.36 5.01
C SER A 387 -9.52 3.65 4.82
N GLU A 388 -8.93 3.77 3.63
CA GLU A 388 -7.60 3.25 3.38
C GLU A 388 -6.57 3.80 4.38
N GLY A 389 -5.77 2.91 4.96
CA GLY A 389 -4.78 3.25 5.98
C GLY A 389 -4.52 2.15 7.01
N ASP A 390 -3.63 2.49 7.93
CA ASP A 390 -3.13 1.62 8.99
C ASP A 390 -3.71 2.02 10.35
N TYR A 391 -4.37 1.06 11.00
CA TYR A 391 -5.05 1.25 12.28
C TYR A 391 -4.45 0.31 13.34
N PRO A 392 -3.41 0.75 14.07
CA PRO A 392 -2.66 -0.10 14.99
C PRO A 392 -3.47 -0.57 16.19
N ASN A 393 -4.59 0.05 16.54
CA ASN A 393 -5.40 -0.34 17.69
C ASN A 393 -6.89 0.03 17.55
N LEU A 394 -7.73 -0.53 18.42
CA LEU A 394 -9.17 -0.22 18.46
C LEU A 394 -9.48 1.28 18.55
N THR A 395 -8.70 2.04 19.34
CA THR A 395 -8.86 3.49 19.46
C THR A 395 -8.66 4.21 18.14
N SER A 396 -7.62 3.84 17.37
CA SER A 396 -7.38 4.39 16.03
C SER A 396 -8.50 4.08 15.04
N MET A 397 -9.21 2.97 15.24
CA MET A 397 -10.41 2.58 14.47
C MET A 397 -11.70 3.28 14.96
N GLY A 398 -11.65 4.02 16.07
CA GLY A 398 -12.85 4.57 16.71
C GLY A 398 -13.74 3.52 17.37
N ILE A 399 -13.19 2.33 17.67
CA ILE A 399 -13.90 1.20 18.28
C ILE A 399 -13.65 1.21 19.80
N PRO A 400 -14.68 1.14 20.65
CA PRO A 400 -14.52 0.98 22.09
C PRO A 400 -13.78 -0.33 22.43
N THR A 401 -13.01 -0.35 23.52
CA THR A 401 -12.12 -1.48 23.86
C THR A 401 -12.86 -2.78 24.24
N ASP A 402 -14.13 -2.65 24.64
CA ASP A 402 -15.07 -3.71 25.01
C ASP A 402 -15.97 -4.16 23.84
N SER A 403 -15.82 -3.57 22.66
CA SER A 403 -16.60 -3.93 21.48
C SER A 403 -15.93 -5.06 20.69
N ASP A 404 -16.71 -6.08 20.38
CA ASP A 404 -16.32 -7.15 19.46
C ASP A 404 -16.80 -6.85 18.03
N ILE A 405 -16.07 -7.37 17.04
CA ILE A 405 -16.43 -7.24 15.63
C ILE A 405 -16.79 -8.61 15.09
N HIS A 406 -17.98 -8.70 14.47
CA HIS A 406 -18.57 -9.96 14.03
C HIS A 406 -18.83 -10.03 12.52
N SER A 407 -18.84 -8.91 11.80
CA SER A 407 -18.95 -8.93 10.34
C SER A 407 -18.28 -7.71 9.69
N VAL A 408 -17.92 -7.82 8.41
CA VAL A 408 -17.29 -6.74 7.64
C VAL A 408 -17.83 -6.65 6.23
N LYS A 409 -18.04 -5.43 5.73
CA LYS A 409 -18.55 -5.15 4.39
C LYS A 409 -17.69 -4.08 3.71
N ALA A 410 -17.35 -4.28 2.45
CA ALA A 410 -16.73 -3.23 1.64
C ALA A 410 -17.76 -2.11 1.38
N VAL A 411 -17.32 -0.86 1.45
CA VAL A 411 -18.15 0.29 1.07
C VAL A 411 -18.30 0.31 -0.45
N PRO A 412 -19.53 0.37 -0.99
CA PRO A 412 -19.73 0.42 -2.43
C PRO A 412 -19.02 1.61 -3.08
N MET A 413 -18.42 1.36 -4.25
CA MET A 413 -17.79 2.41 -5.04
C MET A 413 -18.83 3.10 -5.92
N THR A 414 -19.19 4.32 -5.53
CA THR A 414 -20.12 5.18 -6.26
C THR A 414 -19.39 6.40 -6.79
N PHE A 415 -19.43 6.60 -8.11
CA PHE A 415 -18.92 7.80 -8.76
C PHE A 415 -20.03 8.83 -8.81
N SER A 416 -20.15 9.65 -7.78
CA SER A 416 -21.14 10.72 -7.70
C SER A 416 -20.60 11.89 -6.90
N VAL A 417 -21.02 13.11 -7.20
CA VAL A 417 -20.81 14.24 -6.29
C VAL A 417 -21.65 13.94 -5.05
N PRO A 418 -21.08 13.88 -3.84
CA PRO A 418 -21.84 13.54 -2.65
C PRO A 418 -22.84 14.65 -2.31
N SER A 419 -24.07 14.27 -1.95
CA SER A 419 -25.09 15.20 -1.49
C SER A 419 -26.03 14.53 -0.49
N ILE A 420 -26.29 15.22 0.62
CA ILE A 420 -27.24 14.81 1.65
C ILE A 420 -28.12 16.00 2.05
N SER A 421 -29.41 15.74 2.25
CA SER A 421 -30.38 16.70 2.76
C SER A 421 -30.86 16.29 4.15
N LEU A 422 -30.82 17.24 5.09
CA LEU A 422 -31.30 17.07 6.46
C LEU A 422 -32.50 17.98 6.70
N PHE A 423 -33.52 17.45 7.38
CA PHE A 423 -34.80 18.14 7.55
C PHE A 423 -35.13 18.35 9.02
N GLY A 424 -35.65 19.53 9.34
CA GLY A 424 -36.06 19.89 10.70
C GLY A 424 -37.28 19.13 11.21
N LEU A 425 -38.10 18.54 10.32
CA LEU A 425 -39.27 17.72 10.67
C LEU A 425 -39.18 16.32 10.07
N GLU A 426 -40.06 15.43 10.51
CA GLU A 426 -40.21 14.09 9.93
C GLU A 426 -40.76 14.17 8.49
N CYS A 427 -40.64 13.07 7.73
CA CYS A 427 -41.19 12.96 6.38
C CYS A 427 -40.72 14.02 5.38
N PHE A 428 -39.49 14.54 5.55
CA PHE A 428 -38.86 15.54 4.68
C PHE A 428 -39.55 16.92 4.69
N GLU A 429 -40.20 17.25 5.80
CA GLU A 429 -40.85 18.55 6.00
C GLU A 429 -39.97 19.56 6.78
N GLY A 430 -40.42 20.80 6.82
CA GLY A 430 -39.76 21.88 7.56
C GLY A 430 -38.54 22.45 6.84
N ARG A 431 -37.57 22.98 7.61
CA ARG A 431 -36.34 23.56 7.04
C ARG A 431 -35.43 22.45 6.54
N GLU A 432 -35.12 22.49 5.25
CA GLU A 432 -34.10 21.64 4.61
C GLU A 432 -32.71 22.31 4.67
N VAL A 433 -31.68 21.50 4.89
CA VAL A 433 -30.28 21.86 4.75
C VAL A 433 -29.61 20.82 3.86
N THR A 434 -29.11 21.23 2.71
CA THR A 434 -28.35 20.38 1.78
C THR A 434 -26.86 20.58 1.99
N ILE A 435 -26.11 19.48 2.09
CA ILE A 435 -24.68 19.44 2.40
C ILE A 435 -24.00 18.52 1.39
N ASP A 436 -22.84 18.94 0.89
CA ASP A 436 -22.00 18.23 -0.09
C ASP A 436 -20.54 18.03 0.39
N THR A 437 -20.22 18.57 1.57
CA THR A 437 -18.90 18.58 2.18
C THR A 437 -18.91 17.96 3.57
N ARG A 438 -17.73 17.69 4.13
CA ARG A 438 -17.61 17.18 5.50
C ARG A 438 -17.91 18.29 6.51
N ILE A 439 -18.56 17.95 7.62
CA ILE A 439 -18.81 18.86 8.75
C ILE A 439 -18.29 18.19 10.02
N SER A 440 -17.25 18.77 10.63
CA SER A 440 -16.68 18.29 11.89
C SER A 440 -17.53 18.66 13.10
N ASN A 441 -18.28 19.76 13.07
CA ASN A 441 -19.13 20.15 14.19
C ASN A 441 -20.37 20.91 13.70
N MET A 442 -21.54 20.27 13.78
CA MET A 442 -22.80 20.86 13.32
C MET A 442 -23.17 22.17 14.02
N GLN A 443 -22.86 22.29 15.32
CA GLN A 443 -23.23 23.48 16.09
C GLN A 443 -22.35 24.69 15.76
N GLU A 444 -21.05 24.47 15.53
CA GLU A 444 -20.10 25.54 15.17
C GLU A 444 -20.41 26.11 13.77
N GLU A 445 -20.87 25.26 12.85
CA GLU A 445 -21.36 25.67 11.53
C GLU A 445 -22.76 26.33 11.59
N GLY A 446 -23.35 26.47 12.78
CA GLY A 446 -24.63 27.15 12.99
C GLY A 446 -25.88 26.31 12.69
N PHE A 447 -25.73 24.98 12.57
CA PHE A 447 -26.86 24.08 12.37
C PHE A 447 -27.48 23.62 13.69
N ASN A 448 -28.78 23.30 13.67
CA ASN A 448 -29.42 22.54 14.74
C ASN A 448 -28.94 21.09 14.65
N THR A 449 -28.59 20.45 15.76
CA THR A 449 -28.18 19.03 15.77
C THR A 449 -29.36 18.06 15.74
N HIS A 450 -30.59 18.53 15.98
CA HIS A 450 -31.80 17.70 16.08
C HIS A 450 -32.58 17.67 14.76
N PHE A 451 -32.05 16.95 13.78
CA PHE A 451 -32.77 16.65 12.54
C PHE A 451 -33.69 15.45 12.72
N LEU A 452 -34.87 15.50 12.09
CA LEU A 452 -35.92 14.50 12.27
C LEU A 452 -36.09 13.60 11.05
N SER A 453 -35.67 14.03 9.86
CA SER A 453 -35.57 13.15 8.69
C SER A 453 -34.34 13.47 7.84
N VAL A 454 -33.87 12.47 7.10
CA VAL A 454 -32.58 12.49 6.37
C VAL A 454 -32.80 11.86 4.99
N ARG A 455 -32.32 12.53 3.94
CA ARG A 455 -32.27 12.00 2.58
C ARG A 455 -30.84 12.04 2.06
N VAL A 456 -30.27 10.88 1.77
CA VAL A 456 -29.00 10.82 1.04
C VAL A 456 -29.32 10.86 -0.44
N ASN A 457 -29.04 12.01 -1.08
CA ASN A 457 -29.34 12.24 -2.49
C ASN A 457 -28.34 11.49 -3.39
N SER A 458 -27.06 11.47 -3.01
CA SER A 458 -25.99 10.82 -3.76
C SER A 458 -24.73 10.61 -2.93
N GLY A 459 -23.92 9.63 -3.34
CA GLY A 459 -22.74 9.18 -2.63
C GLY A 459 -23.07 8.40 -1.36
N CYS A 460 -22.01 7.96 -0.67
CA CYS A 460 -22.11 7.33 0.64
C CYS A 460 -21.73 8.34 1.72
N TRP A 461 -22.53 8.44 2.78
CA TRP A 461 -22.31 9.39 3.87
C TRP A 461 -22.15 8.66 5.20
N VAL A 462 -21.26 9.16 6.05
CA VAL A 462 -21.14 8.72 7.44
C VAL A 462 -21.68 9.82 8.34
N LEU A 463 -22.71 9.49 9.12
CA LEU A 463 -23.27 10.36 10.15
C LEU A 463 -22.79 9.89 11.51
N CYS A 464 -22.29 10.82 12.32
CA CYS A 464 -21.76 10.54 13.65
C CYS A 464 -22.60 11.24 14.73
N GLU A 465 -22.79 10.55 15.85
CA GLU A 465 -23.56 11.03 17.01
C GLU A 465 -22.98 12.30 17.63
N HIS A 466 -21.65 12.43 17.68
CA HIS A 466 -20.97 13.56 18.30
C HIS A 466 -20.14 14.35 17.30
N SER A 467 -19.68 15.53 17.70
CA SER A 467 -18.72 16.33 16.93
C SER A 467 -17.38 15.60 16.77
N ASN A 468 -16.59 16.03 15.80
CA ASN A 468 -15.28 15.50 15.43
C ASN A 468 -15.30 14.01 15.06
N TYR A 469 -16.37 13.57 14.40
CA TYR A 469 -16.56 12.22 13.87
C TYR A 469 -16.56 11.13 14.95
N ARG A 470 -16.99 11.48 16.18
CA ARG A 470 -17.02 10.59 17.34
C ARG A 470 -18.40 10.01 17.61
N GLY A 471 -18.44 9.01 18.49
CA GLY A 471 -19.68 8.33 18.91
C GLY A 471 -20.12 7.29 17.89
N ARG A 472 -21.39 6.87 17.96
CA ARG A 472 -21.95 5.91 17.01
C ARG A 472 -21.93 6.48 15.59
N GLN A 473 -21.60 5.61 14.63
CA GLN A 473 -21.53 5.96 13.21
C GLN A 473 -22.60 5.21 12.41
N PHE A 474 -23.11 5.85 11.36
CA PHE A 474 -24.05 5.27 10.41
C PHE A 474 -23.56 5.52 8.99
N LEU A 475 -23.19 4.46 8.27
CA LEU A 475 -22.94 4.54 6.83
C LEU A 475 -24.27 4.47 6.09
N LEU A 476 -24.59 5.52 5.35
CA LEU A 476 -25.79 5.64 4.55
C LEU A 476 -25.42 5.68 3.07
N GLU A 477 -25.82 4.65 2.34
CA GLU A 477 -25.94 4.67 0.87
C GLU A 477 -27.18 5.54 0.49
N PRO A 478 -27.42 5.87 -0.80
CA PRO A 478 -28.62 6.62 -1.19
C PRO A 478 -29.91 6.02 -0.63
N ILE A 479 -30.56 6.76 0.27
CA ILE A 479 -31.70 6.30 1.07
C ILE A 479 -32.54 7.48 1.57
N GLU A 480 -33.84 7.24 1.72
CA GLU A 480 -34.81 8.14 2.32
C GLU A 480 -35.21 7.65 3.72
N ILE A 481 -34.84 8.41 4.77
CA ILE A 481 -35.16 8.10 6.17
C ILE A 481 -36.17 9.14 6.67
N THR A 482 -37.45 8.76 6.70
CA THR A 482 -38.55 9.65 7.11
C THR A 482 -38.57 9.96 8.61
N ASN A 483 -37.91 9.15 9.44
CA ASN A 483 -37.78 9.38 10.88
C ASN A 483 -36.40 8.92 11.37
N TRP A 484 -35.49 9.88 11.59
CA TRP A 484 -34.10 9.62 11.97
C TRP A 484 -33.99 8.94 13.34
N HIS A 485 -34.77 9.40 14.32
CA HIS A 485 -34.71 8.85 15.67
C HIS A 485 -35.16 7.38 15.71
N LYS A 486 -36.24 7.04 15.01
CA LYS A 486 -36.73 5.65 14.91
C LYS A 486 -35.73 4.75 14.18
N PHE A 487 -35.03 5.28 13.18
CA PHE A 487 -34.04 4.53 12.41
C PHE A 487 -32.73 4.30 13.18
N SER A 488 -32.17 5.36 13.76
CA SER A 488 -30.83 5.37 14.35
C SER A 488 -30.80 5.16 15.87
N SER A 489 -31.95 5.35 16.54
CA SER A 489 -32.01 5.52 18.00
C SER A 489 -31.15 6.69 18.53
N LEU A 490 -30.83 7.67 17.67
CA LEU A 490 -30.18 8.93 18.01
C LEU A 490 -31.18 10.07 17.98
N SER A 491 -31.07 10.99 18.93
CA SER A 491 -31.83 12.25 18.92
C SER A 491 -31.12 13.36 18.14
N CYS A 492 -29.83 13.20 17.81
CA CYS A 492 -29.03 14.23 17.17
C CYS A 492 -27.97 13.67 16.21
N ILE A 493 -27.47 14.55 15.36
CA ILE A 493 -26.31 14.35 14.49
C ILE A 493 -25.28 15.43 14.86
N GLY A 494 -24.10 15.01 15.29
CA GLY A 494 -23.04 15.92 15.77
C GLY A 494 -21.99 16.26 14.71
N SER A 495 -21.71 15.34 13.79
CA SER A 495 -20.81 15.54 12.65
C SER A 495 -21.11 14.56 11.53
N MET A 496 -20.60 14.84 10.32
CA MET A 496 -20.78 13.96 9.16
C MET A 496 -19.70 14.17 8.11
N TYR A 497 -19.48 13.15 7.28
CA TYR A 497 -18.59 13.28 6.14
C TYR A 497 -19.01 12.34 5.00
N PRO A 498 -18.79 12.73 3.73
CA PRO A 498 -18.93 11.82 2.61
C PRO A 498 -17.74 10.85 2.56
N VAL A 499 -18.00 9.58 2.26
CA VAL A 499 -16.95 8.60 1.95
C VAL A 499 -16.41 8.92 0.56
N ARG A 500 -15.26 9.59 0.50
CA ARG A 500 -14.61 9.95 -0.76
C ARG A 500 -13.80 8.76 -1.29
N GLN A 501 -14.05 8.40 -2.53
CA GLN A 501 -13.24 7.44 -3.27
C GLN A 501 -11.95 8.14 -3.73
N LYS A 502 -10.80 7.47 -3.60
CA LYS A 502 -9.56 7.94 -4.25
C LYS A 502 -9.73 7.93 -5.77
N GLN A 503 -8.97 8.77 -6.45
CA GLN A 503 -8.98 8.81 -7.91
C GLN A 503 -8.56 7.43 -8.45
N ARG A 504 -9.36 6.87 -9.36
CA ARG A 504 -9.06 5.60 -10.02
C ARG A 504 -9.18 5.78 -11.51
N LEU A 505 -8.25 5.14 -12.22
CA LEU A 505 -8.32 4.97 -13.66
C LEU A 505 -9.21 3.76 -13.96
N PHE A 506 -10.09 3.92 -14.95
CA PHE A 506 -10.98 2.86 -15.40
C PHE A 506 -11.27 3.00 -16.89
N ARG A 507 -11.63 1.86 -17.48
CA ARG A 507 -12.23 1.77 -18.81
C ARG A 507 -13.73 1.68 -18.67
N ILE A 508 -14.48 2.31 -19.57
CA ILE A 508 -15.93 2.23 -19.60
C ILE A 508 -16.32 1.28 -20.73
N LYS A 509 -16.72 0.07 -20.36
CA LYS A 509 -17.10 -0.98 -21.29
C LYS A 509 -18.60 -1.03 -21.48
N ASN A 510 -19.04 -1.14 -22.72
CA ASN A 510 -20.42 -1.42 -23.04
C ASN A 510 -20.72 -2.91 -22.83
N LYS A 511 -21.73 -3.25 -22.02
CA LYS A 511 -22.03 -4.65 -21.71
C LYS A 511 -22.57 -5.47 -22.88
N GLU A 512 -23.27 -4.85 -23.83
CA GLU A 512 -23.86 -5.57 -24.97
C GLU A 512 -22.82 -5.88 -26.04
N THR A 513 -21.95 -4.91 -26.36
CA THR A 513 -20.96 -5.04 -27.43
C THR A 513 -19.58 -5.46 -26.96
N GLY A 514 -19.25 -5.27 -25.68
CA GLY A 514 -17.91 -5.47 -25.14
C GLY A 514 -16.90 -4.39 -25.53
N HIS A 515 -17.33 -3.37 -26.28
CA HIS A 515 -16.50 -2.27 -26.76
C HIS A 515 -16.30 -1.19 -25.68
N TYR A 516 -15.30 -0.35 -25.86
CA TYR A 516 -14.92 0.68 -24.88
C TYR A 516 -15.26 2.09 -25.37
N ILE A 517 -15.63 2.97 -24.44
CA ILE A 517 -15.67 4.41 -24.71
C ILE A 517 -14.23 4.90 -24.88
N SER A 518 -13.93 5.55 -26.00
CA SER A 518 -12.59 6.04 -26.36
C SER A 518 -12.67 7.38 -27.11
N VAL A 519 -11.58 8.13 -27.05
CA VAL A 519 -11.39 9.39 -27.78
C VAL A 519 -10.68 9.14 -29.11
N GLN A 520 -11.25 9.62 -30.22
CA GLN A 520 -10.66 9.54 -31.56
C GLN A 520 -10.10 10.89 -32.04
N GLY A 521 -8.98 10.84 -32.76
CA GLY A 521 -8.45 11.98 -33.54
C GLY A 521 -7.34 12.80 -32.88
N GLY A 522 -6.72 12.31 -31.80
CA GLY A 522 -5.68 13.03 -31.05
C GLY A 522 -6.24 14.16 -30.17
N VAL A 523 -5.58 14.43 -29.05
CA VAL A 523 -6.03 15.43 -28.05
C VAL A 523 -5.20 16.72 -28.11
N GLU A 524 -3.93 16.63 -28.52
CA GLU A 524 -2.90 17.66 -28.28
C GLU A 524 -3.20 19.04 -28.91
N ASP A 525 -3.95 19.09 -30.02
CA ASP A 525 -4.24 20.35 -30.74
C ASP A 525 -5.75 20.71 -30.82
N MET A 526 -6.63 19.98 -30.14
CA MET A 526 -8.08 20.14 -30.31
C MET A 526 -8.79 20.73 -29.10
N LYS A 527 -9.63 21.76 -29.32
CA LYS A 527 -10.58 22.27 -28.31
C LYS A 527 -11.65 21.24 -27.90
N THR A 528 -11.78 20.16 -28.68
CA THR A 528 -12.92 19.24 -28.69
C THR A 528 -12.42 17.86 -29.12
N GLY A 529 -12.62 16.82 -28.30
CA GLY A 529 -12.30 15.43 -28.65
C GLY A 529 -13.56 14.67 -29.07
N ARG A 530 -13.48 13.91 -30.16
CA ARG A 530 -14.58 13.03 -30.61
C ARG A 530 -14.62 11.80 -29.70
N VAL A 531 -15.74 11.55 -29.05
CA VAL A 531 -15.94 10.37 -28.19
C VAL A 531 -16.77 9.33 -28.93
N VAL A 532 -16.27 8.10 -28.94
CA VAL A 532 -16.91 6.96 -29.62
C VAL A 532 -16.86 5.70 -28.76
N VAL A 533 -17.67 4.70 -29.13
CA VAL A 533 -17.60 3.33 -28.62
C VAL A 533 -16.99 2.44 -29.69
N THR A 534 -15.83 1.85 -29.39
CA THR A 534 -15.02 1.10 -30.38
C THR A 534 -14.36 -0.13 -29.76
N GLU A 535 -14.14 -1.15 -30.58
CA GLU A 535 -13.34 -2.34 -30.24
C GLU A 535 -11.84 -2.03 -30.31
N GLN A 536 -11.44 -1.29 -31.34
CA GLN A 536 -10.05 -0.88 -31.55
C GLN A 536 -9.81 0.43 -30.80
N VAL A 537 -9.04 0.33 -29.72
CA VAL A 537 -8.55 1.46 -28.92
C VAL A 537 -7.14 1.80 -29.38
N GLU A 538 -6.91 3.07 -29.67
CA GLU A 538 -5.57 3.59 -29.94
C GLU A 538 -4.94 4.13 -28.65
N GLY A 539 -3.76 3.62 -28.28
CA GLY A 539 -3.03 4.06 -27.09
C GLY A 539 -3.86 3.96 -25.79
N MET A 540 -3.87 5.04 -25.01
CA MET A 540 -4.60 5.15 -23.74
C MET A 540 -5.92 5.93 -23.87
N SER A 541 -6.47 6.04 -25.09
CA SER A 541 -7.64 6.87 -25.40
C SER A 541 -8.95 6.40 -24.75
N ASP A 542 -8.99 5.17 -24.22
CA ASP A 542 -10.13 4.56 -23.54
C ASP A 542 -10.03 4.61 -22.00
N ILE A 543 -8.98 5.23 -21.47
CA ILE A 543 -8.76 5.31 -20.03
C ILE A 543 -9.36 6.62 -19.50
N TRP A 544 -10.25 6.48 -18.54
CA TRP A 544 -11.01 7.55 -17.94
C TRP A 544 -10.71 7.65 -16.44
N LEU A 545 -10.96 8.83 -15.89
CA LEU A 545 -10.95 9.09 -14.47
C LEU A 545 -12.21 9.86 -14.09
N TYR A 546 -12.64 9.69 -12.85
CA TYR A 546 -13.75 10.45 -12.29
C TYR A 546 -13.23 11.43 -11.23
N GLN A 547 -13.63 12.70 -11.33
CA GLN A 547 -13.24 13.74 -10.40
C GLN A 547 -14.38 14.75 -10.25
N ASP A 548 -14.95 14.87 -9.05
CA ASP A 548 -15.93 15.89 -8.68
C ASP A 548 -17.13 16.02 -9.66
N GLY A 549 -17.67 14.89 -10.12
CA GLY A 549 -18.77 14.87 -11.10
C GLY A 549 -18.31 14.76 -12.55
N LEU A 550 -17.03 14.98 -12.83
CA LEU A 550 -16.49 15.00 -14.17
C LEU A 550 -15.90 13.64 -14.53
N ILE A 551 -16.30 13.10 -15.68
CA ILE A 551 -15.62 11.97 -16.32
C ILE A 551 -14.62 12.58 -17.30
N LYS A 552 -13.33 12.45 -17.00
CA LYS A 552 -12.22 13.01 -17.77
C LYS A 552 -11.43 11.90 -18.44
N ASN A 553 -10.83 12.20 -19.59
CA ASN A 553 -9.96 11.23 -20.28
C ASN A 553 -8.52 11.39 -19.79
N LYS A 554 -7.78 10.28 -19.69
CA LYS A 554 -6.40 10.28 -19.21
C LYS A 554 -5.45 11.12 -20.05
N LEU A 555 -5.64 11.11 -21.38
CA LEU A 555 -4.84 11.90 -22.32
C LEU A 555 -5.20 13.39 -22.31
N ALA A 556 -6.28 13.78 -21.62
CA ALA A 556 -6.90 15.10 -21.70
C ALA A 556 -7.44 15.57 -20.34
N ARG A 557 -6.58 15.66 -19.32
CA ARG A 557 -7.02 15.90 -17.93
C ARG A 557 -7.72 17.25 -17.69
N THR A 558 -7.58 18.21 -18.59
CA THR A 558 -8.24 19.53 -18.58
C THR A 558 -9.61 19.53 -19.27
N MET A 559 -10.04 18.37 -19.81
CA MET A 559 -11.29 18.19 -20.53
C MET A 559 -12.14 17.11 -19.87
N SER A 560 -13.46 17.21 -20.04
CA SER A 560 -14.43 16.26 -19.51
C SER A 560 -15.53 15.94 -20.53
N LEU A 561 -16.30 14.88 -20.27
CA LEU A 561 -17.47 14.53 -21.07
C LEU A 561 -18.56 15.62 -20.97
N GLN A 562 -18.90 16.23 -22.10
CA GLN A 562 -19.85 17.35 -22.22
C GLN A 562 -20.90 17.08 -23.32
N VAL A 563 -22.14 17.55 -23.12
CA VAL A 563 -23.26 17.37 -24.07
C VAL A 563 -23.32 18.52 -25.07
N MET A 564 -23.07 18.30 -26.36
CA MET A 564 -23.05 19.30 -27.43
C MET A 564 -24.43 19.75 -27.91
N GLY A 565 -24.58 21.06 -28.15
CA GLY A 565 -25.79 21.65 -28.71
C GLY A 565 -26.91 21.82 -27.70
N ASN A 566 -28.15 21.83 -28.21
CA ASN A 566 -29.36 21.84 -27.37
C ASN A 566 -29.50 20.50 -26.66
N VAL A 567 -29.93 20.54 -25.41
CA VAL A 567 -30.07 19.35 -24.57
C VAL A 567 -31.40 18.68 -24.91
N GLU A 568 -31.35 17.74 -25.82
CA GLU A 568 -32.49 16.91 -26.24
C GLU A 568 -32.06 15.44 -26.30
N SER A 569 -33.03 14.53 -26.23
CA SER A 569 -32.77 13.09 -26.36
C SER A 569 -32.10 12.79 -27.71
N GLY A 570 -30.89 12.23 -27.67
CA GLY A 570 -30.02 12.00 -28.83
C GLY A 570 -28.91 13.03 -29.03
N ALA A 571 -28.81 14.07 -28.17
CA ALA A 571 -27.73 15.05 -28.23
C ALA A 571 -26.36 14.39 -28.04
N LYS A 572 -25.36 14.81 -28.83
CA LYS A 572 -24.03 14.19 -28.85
C LYS A 572 -23.24 14.50 -27.57
N VAL A 573 -22.53 13.52 -27.06
CA VAL A 573 -21.54 13.70 -25.98
C VAL A 573 -20.14 13.70 -26.59
N VAL A 574 -19.33 14.68 -26.19
CA VAL A 574 -17.96 14.87 -26.67
C VAL A 574 -17.04 15.12 -25.48
N LEU A 575 -15.74 15.10 -25.71
CA LEU A 575 -14.75 15.58 -24.76
C LEU A 575 -14.53 17.07 -25.03
N TRP A 576 -14.62 17.91 -23.99
CA TRP A 576 -14.48 19.37 -24.16
C TRP A 576 -13.81 20.00 -22.94
N THR A 577 -13.11 21.12 -23.13
CA THR A 577 -12.50 21.90 -22.04
C THR A 577 -13.55 22.37 -21.03
N GLU A 578 -13.23 22.44 -19.75
CA GLU A 578 -14.18 22.79 -18.67
C GLU A 578 -14.65 24.28 -18.66
N THR A 579 -14.66 24.94 -19.81
CA THR A 579 -15.08 26.33 -20.01
C THR A 579 -16.56 26.49 -20.34
N ARG A 580 -17.29 25.39 -20.58
CA ARG A 580 -18.70 25.43 -20.97
C ARG A 580 -19.62 25.50 -19.75
N VAL A 581 -20.68 26.29 -19.85
CA VAL A 581 -21.72 26.42 -18.81
C VAL A 581 -23.07 25.97 -19.38
N PRO A 582 -23.86 25.14 -18.65
CA PRO A 582 -23.46 24.47 -17.42
C PRO A 582 -22.37 23.41 -17.70
N VAL A 583 -21.48 23.20 -16.73
CA VAL A 583 -20.53 22.08 -16.79
C VAL A 583 -21.31 20.79 -16.58
N GLN A 584 -21.15 19.85 -17.50
CA GLN A 584 -21.80 18.55 -17.42
C GLN A 584 -21.17 17.69 -16.34
N THR A 585 -21.99 17.25 -15.39
CA THR A 585 -21.64 16.32 -14.32
C THR A 585 -22.43 15.02 -14.46
N TRP A 586 -21.80 13.93 -14.02
CA TRP A 586 -22.22 12.56 -14.23
C TRP A 586 -22.23 11.80 -12.91
N SER A 587 -23.09 10.79 -12.82
CA SER A 587 -23.03 9.76 -11.79
C SER A 587 -22.97 8.37 -12.42
N ALA A 588 -22.21 7.47 -11.80
CA ALA A 588 -22.07 6.10 -12.26
C ALA A 588 -21.85 5.14 -11.09
N GLN A 589 -22.36 3.92 -11.24
CA GLN A 589 -21.97 2.77 -10.43
C GLN A 589 -20.94 1.93 -11.19
N VAL A 590 -20.29 0.98 -10.52
CA VAL A 590 -19.34 0.04 -11.18
C VAL A 590 -20.00 -0.71 -12.33
N SER A 591 -21.31 -0.95 -12.26
CA SER A 591 -22.07 -1.60 -13.31
C SER A 591 -23.47 -1.01 -13.35
N GLY A 592 -23.91 -0.48 -14.50
CA GLY A 592 -25.24 0.11 -14.66
C GLY A 592 -25.26 1.20 -15.74
N THR A 593 -26.23 2.12 -15.64
CA THR A 593 -26.28 3.34 -16.45
C THR A 593 -25.28 4.38 -15.94
N ILE A 594 -24.87 5.30 -16.81
CA ILE A 594 -24.15 6.52 -16.43
C ILE A 594 -25.15 7.67 -16.60
N SER A 595 -25.57 8.26 -15.49
CA SER A 595 -26.65 9.25 -15.45
C SER A 595 -26.08 10.66 -15.45
N SER A 596 -26.78 11.59 -16.09
CA SER A 596 -26.47 13.00 -16.00
C SER A 596 -27.02 13.57 -14.67
N ILE A 597 -26.15 14.24 -13.91
CA ILE A 597 -26.56 15.01 -12.75
C ILE A 597 -27.07 16.39 -13.20
N THR A 598 -26.40 17.00 -14.19
CA THR A 598 -26.79 18.32 -14.75
C THR A 598 -28.18 18.29 -15.40
N PHE A 599 -28.56 17.18 -16.04
CA PHE A 599 -29.84 17.00 -16.72
C PHE A 599 -30.55 15.75 -16.16
N PRO A 600 -31.34 15.88 -15.08
CA PRO A 600 -32.02 14.75 -14.45
C PRO A 600 -32.89 13.96 -15.44
N GLY A 601 -32.87 12.64 -15.33
CA GLY A 601 -33.60 11.72 -16.22
C GLY A 601 -32.90 11.41 -17.55
N MET A 602 -31.73 12.00 -17.81
CA MET A 602 -30.90 11.67 -18.98
C MET A 602 -29.77 10.71 -18.61
N VAL A 603 -29.51 9.73 -19.47
CA VAL A 603 -28.44 8.73 -19.34
C VAL A 603 -27.57 8.69 -20.59
N LEU A 604 -26.33 8.25 -20.42
CA LEU A 604 -25.36 8.07 -21.49
C LEU A 604 -25.70 6.83 -22.32
N ASP A 605 -25.80 7.00 -23.63
CA ASP A 605 -26.27 6.02 -24.60
C ASP A 605 -25.42 6.10 -25.89
N ILE A 606 -25.69 5.22 -26.84
CA ILE A 606 -25.07 5.14 -28.14
C ILE A 606 -26.10 5.55 -29.20
N LYS A 607 -25.68 6.42 -30.13
CA LYS A 607 -26.51 6.82 -31.28
C LYS A 607 -26.89 5.57 -32.08
N GLY A 608 -28.19 5.38 -32.33
CA GLY A 608 -28.66 4.42 -33.35
C GLY A 608 -28.99 2.99 -32.91
N GLY A 609 -28.96 2.64 -31.62
CA GLY A 609 -29.45 1.32 -31.15
C GLY A 609 -28.96 0.13 -32.00
N LYS A 610 -29.86 -0.71 -32.53
CA LYS A 610 -29.52 -1.85 -33.40
C LYS A 610 -29.20 -1.51 -34.88
N GLN A 611 -29.21 -0.26 -35.33
CA GLN A 611 -29.03 0.14 -36.75
C GLN A 611 -27.68 0.83 -37.08
N TYR A 612 -27.29 0.85 -38.36
CA TYR A 612 -25.92 0.90 -38.94
C TYR A 612 -24.94 2.06 -38.60
N ASP A 613 -25.33 3.15 -37.91
CA ASP A 613 -24.45 4.31 -37.61
C ASP A 613 -24.23 4.45 -36.08
N LYS A 614 -23.44 3.53 -35.49
CA LYS A 614 -23.48 3.13 -34.05
C LYS A 614 -22.35 3.56 -33.12
N GLN A 615 -21.44 4.45 -33.51
CA GLN A 615 -20.23 4.61 -32.68
C GLN A 615 -20.25 5.84 -31.79
N HIS A 616 -21.19 6.77 -31.97
CA HIS A 616 -21.18 8.02 -31.21
C HIS A 616 -21.91 7.94 -29.89
N LEU A 617 -21.29 8.53 -28.88
CA LEU A 617 -21.89 8.73 -27.57
C LEU A 617 -22.96 9.84 -27.62
N VAL A 618 -24.10 9.61 -26.99
CA VAL A 618 -25.22 10.56 -26.88
C VAL A 618 -25.81 10.52 -25.47
N ILE A 619 -26.60 11.53 -25.12
CA ILE A 619 -27.54 11.42 -23.99
C ILE A 619 -28.92 10.98 -24.49
N ARG A 620 -29.65 10.22 -23.69
CA ARG A 620 -31.04 9.82 -23.97
C ARG A 620 -31.85 9.85 -22.67
N GLU A 621 -33.15 10.12 -22.79
CA GLU A 621 -34.07 9.97 -21.66
C GLU A 621 -34.13 8.50 -21.20
N GLU A 622 -34.09 8.30 -19.89
CA GLU A 622 -34.30 7.01 -19.25
C GLU A 622 -35.78 6.63 -19.39
N ASN A 623 -36.07 5.59 -20.18
CA ASN A 623 -37.44 5.15 -20.46
C ASN A 623 -37.53 3.62 -20.34
N GLU A 624 -38.56 3.11 -19.66
CA GLU A 624 -38.80 1.67 -19.51
C GLU A 624 -39.08 0.95 -20.84
N GLU A 625 -39.57 1.66 -21.86
CA GLU A 625 -39.91 1.06 -23.18
C GLU A 625 -38.68 0.81 -24.08
N HIS A 626 -37.56 1.48 -23.82
CA HIS A 626 -36.32 1.33 -24.59
C HIS A 626 -35.14 1.12 -23.66
N ALA A 627 -34.59 -0.10 -23.65
CA ALA A 627 -33.45 -0.44 -22.81
C ALA A 627 -32.25 0.49 -23.07
N SER A 628 -31.93 1.32 -22.08
CA SER A 628 -30.73 2.16 -22.07
C SER A 628 -29.47 1.29 -22.02
N GLN A 629 -28.38 1.83 -22.60
CA GLN A 629 -27.09 1.14 -22.61
C GLN A 629 -26.59 0.89 -21.19
N GLN A 630 -26.09 -0.33 -20.98
CA GLN A 630 -25.50 -0.75 -19.72
C GLN A 630 -23.99 -0.74 -19.85
N TRP A 631 -23.34 -0.15 -18.86
CA TRP A 631 -21.91 0.06 -18.80
C TRP A 631 -21.30 -0.73 -17.64
N GLU A 632 -20.03 -1.09 -17.79
CA GLU A 632 -19.20 -1.70 -16.77
C GLU A 632 -17.89 -0.93 -16.67
N LEU A 633 -17.55 -0.50 -15.45
CA LEU A 633 -16.32 0.23 -15.16
C LEU A 633 -15.25 -0.80 -14.80
N GLU A 634 -14.33 -1.03 -15.72
CA GLU A 634 -13.18 -1.93 -15.55
C GLU A 634 -11.98 -1.11 -15.06
N PHE A 635 -11.61 -1.25 -13.79
CA PHE A 635 -10.49 -0.50 -13.22
C PHE A 635 -9.14 -1.01 -13.76
N VAL A 636 -8.24 -0.06 -14.05
CA VAL A 636 -6.93 -0.29 -14.72
C VAL A 636 -5.82 -0.52 -13.72
#